data_AF-A0A924BFB4-F1
#
_entry.id   AF-A0A924BFB4-F1
#
_cell.length_a   1.000
_cell.length_b   1.000
_cell.length_c   1.000
_cell.angle_alpha   90.00
_cell.angle_beta   90.00
_cell.angle_gamma   90.00
#
_symmetry.space_group_name_H-M   'P 1'
#
loop_
_entity.id
_entity.type
_entity.pdbx_description
1 polymer ?
#
loop_
_entity_poly.entity_id
_entity_poly.type
_entity_poly.pdbx_seq_one_letter_code
_entity_poly.pdbx_strand_id
1 'polypeptide(L)'
;MNIIKIDRSVCYHCSLAIKTKPVINNVNNEERYFCCLGCSIANQLVSFSSDNLDLKLEQIVKNKINTSINNKQNNFNITNRKTFYIKGVTCVSCAPIIEKILSLESGVVSSKVNLISERVKIAYDKDYFDLNKVVKDLKKFGYTLVIKNSSEDSEYLSENYLLRIGLVWFLSMDIMALSLGFYYGQLENYPDIISWVIYIEAFLATLIIFGLGFPFLKSAFVKALNKQLSMESLVSFGTLTAYFYSTWAMLKGRTDVYYDTASMIIALVLLGKFLENSSKSKASQTIKKLLNLGAKTATIIKNNQEEQIEIEDVQV
;
A
#
# COMPACT_ATOMS: atom_id res chain seq x y z
N MET A 1 27.21 -44.37 3.22
CA MET A 1 27.28 -43.33 2.18
C MET A 1 25.85 -42.92 1.83
N ASN A 2 25.29 -41.97 2.58
CA ASN A 2 23.89 -41.55 2.41
C ASN A 2 23.82 -40.47 1.34
N ILE A 3 23.32 -40.83 0.17
CA ILE A 3 23.06 -39.91 -0.94
C ILE A 3 21.78 -39.15 -0.58
N ILE A 4 21.91 -37.88 -0.20
CA ILE A 4 20.78 -36.97 0.04
C ILE A 4 20.08 -36.77 -1.32
N LYS A 5 18.90 -37.36 -1.49
CA LYS A 5 18.03 -37.07 -2.64
C LYS A 5 17.65 -35.59 -2.60
N ILE A 6 18.18 -34.80 -3.55
CA ILE A 6 17.84 -33.39 -3.71
C ILE A 6 16.40 -33.31 -4.24
N ASP A 7 15.46 -32.93 -3.38
CA ASP A 7 14.07 -32.71 -3.76
C ASP A 7 13.97 -31.45 -4.62
N ARG A 8 13.57 -31.63 -5.89
CA ARG A 8 13.50 -30.57 -6.91
C ARG A 8 12.28 -29.64 -6.73
N SER A 9 11.43 -29.90 -5.75
CA SER A 9 10.20 -29.15 -5.52
C SER A 9 10.34 -27.98 -4.53
N VAL A 10 11.49 -27.84 -3.85
CA VAL A 10 11.70 -26.89 -2.75
C VAL A 10 12.93 -26.01 -3.01
N CYS A 11 12.81 -24.72 -2.68
CA CYS A 11 13.90 -23.75 -2.80
C CYS A 11 14.99 -24.01 -1.76
N TYR A 12 16.26 -24.02 -2.19
CA TYR A 12 17.41 -24.27 -1.33
C TYR A 12 17.63 -23.22 -0.22
N HIS A 13 17.28 -21.95 -0.47
CA HIS A 13 17.55 -20.87 0.49
C HIS A 13 16.42 -20.65 1.50
N CYS A 14 15.17 -20.60 1.03
CA CYS A 14 14.01 -20.26 1.88
C CYS A 14 13.12 -21.46 2.21
N SER A 15 13.46 -22.65 1.72
CA SER A 15 12.74 -23.92 1.99
C SER A 15 11.26 -23.91 1.59
N LEU A 16 10.83 -22.97 0.73
CA LEU A 16 9.47 -22.89 0.20
C LEU A 16 9.31 -23.65 -1.12
N ALA A 17 8.10 -24.15 -1.38
CA ALA A 17 7.76 -24.84 -2.61
C ALA A 17 7.90 -23.93 -3.86
N ILE A 18 8.51 -24.47 -4.92
CA ILE A 18 8.77 -23.75 -6.17
C ILE A 18 7.51 -23.79 -7.05
N LYS A 19 6.79 -22.66 -7.13
CA LYS A 19 5.53 -22.53 -7.91
C LYS A 19 5.75 -22.06 -9.37
N THR A 20 6.93 -21.55 -9.70
CA THR A 20 7.29 -20.94 -11.00
C THR A 20 8.59 -21.54 -11.54
N LYS A 21 8.99 -21.21 -12.78
CA LYS A 21 10.27 -21.69 -13.34
C LYS A 21 11.43 -21.37 -12.38
N PRO A 22 12.20 -22.38 -11.91
CA PRO A 22 13.25 -22.17 -10.92
C PRO A 22 14.43 -21.41 -11.51
N VAL A 23 15.08 -20.61 -10.67
CA VAL A 23 16.41 -20.05 -10.97
C VAL A 23 17.44 -21.09 -10.53
N ILE A 24 18.30 -21.52 -11.45
CA ILE A 24 19.32 -22.54 -11.20
C ILE A 24 20.65 -21.81 -11.03
N ASN A 25 21.36 -22.10 -9.93
CA ASN A 25 22.68 -21.54 -9.70
C ASN A 25 23.57 -22.60 -9.01
N ASN A 26 24.86 -22.57 -9.30
CA ASN A 26 25.82 -23.52 -8.75
C ASN A 26 26.28 -23.06 -7.37
N VAL A 27 26.06 -23.90 -6.36
CA VAL A 27 26.52 -23.68 -4.98
C VAL A 27 27.38 -24.87 -4.60
N ASN A 28 28.64 -24.64 -4.27
CA ASN A 28 29.61 -25.67 -3.87
C ASN A 28 29.71 -26.85 -4.87
N ASN A 29 29.81 -26.55 -6.17
CA ASN A 29 29.87 -27.53 -7.28
C ASN A 29 28.63 -28.42 -7.48
N GLU A 30 27.50 -28.09 -6.85
CA GLU A 30 26.22 -28.75 -7.10
C GLU A 30 25.19 -27.78 -7.65
N GLU A 31 24.39 -28.23 -8.62
CA GLU A 31 23.26 -27.46 -9.15
C GLU A 31 22.15 -27.37 -8.10
N ARG A 32 21.86 -26.15 -7.63
CA ARG A 32 20.80 -25.88 -6.66
C ARG A 32 19.68 -25.04 -7.28
N TYR A 33 18.45 -25.32 -6.83
CA TYR A 33 17.22 -24.71 -7.34
C TYR A 33 16.71 -23.64 -6.37
N PHE A 34 16.39 -22.47 -6.91
CA PHE A 34 15.87 -21.33 -6.15
C PHE A 34 14.48 -20.93 -6.67
N CYS A 35 13.58 -20.54 -5.76
CA CYS A 35 12.24 -20.09 -6.14
C CYS A 35 12.26 -18.74 -6.88
N CYS A 36 13.29 -17.91 -6.67
CA CYS A 36 13.49 -16.63 -7.34
C CYS A 36 14.97 -16.18 -7.35
N LEU A 37 15.29 -15.17 -8.15
CA LEU A 37 16.64 -14.58 -8.24
C LEU A 37 17.11 -14.02 -6.89
N GLY A 38 16.19 -13.46 -6.09
CA GLY A 38 16.50 -12.95 -4.75
C GLY A 38 17.02 -14.01 -3.80
N CYS A 39 16.43 -15.21 -3.80
CA CYS A 39 16.91 -16.33 -3.00
C CYS A 39 18.30 -16.82 -3.45
N SER A 40 18.60 -16.74 -4.75
CA SER A 40 19.93 -17.10 -5.27
C SER A 40 21.00 -16.11 -4.81
N ILE A 41 20.72 -14.81 -4.91
CA ILE A 41 21.64 -13.74 -4.49
C ILE A 41 21.86 -13.76 -2.96
N ALA A 42 20.78 -13.91 -2.18
CA ALA A 42 20.86 -13.97 -0.72
C ALA A 42 21.71 -15.17 -0.26
N ASN A 43 21.57 -16.33 -0.90
CA ASN A 43 22.41 -17.48 -0.61
C ASN A 43 23.89 -17.22 -0.91
N GLN A 44 24.19 -16.56 -2.04
CA GLN A 44 25.55 -16.19 -2.41
C GLN A 44 26.18 -15.25 -1.36
N LEU A 45 25.42 -14.27 -0.88
CA LEU A 45 25.86 -13.33 0.16
C LEU A 45 26.17 -14.02 1.50
N VAL A 46 25.40 -15.04 1.87
CA VAL A 46 25.65 -15.83 3.09
C VAL A 46 26.87 -16.73 2.91
N SER A 47 27.06 -17.37 1.75
CA SER A 47 28.26 -18.19 1.49
C SER A 47 29.55 -17.37 1.39
N PHE A 48 29.46 -16.10 0.99
CA PHE A 48 30.59 -15.17 1.02
C PHE A 48 30.98 -14.75 2.45
N SER A 49 30.10 -14.97 3.43
CA SER A 49 30.31 -14.59 4.83
C SER A 49 31.02 -15.67 5.67
N SER A 50 31.13 -16.91 5.20
CA SER A 50 31.59 -18.02 6.05
C SER A 50 33.06 -18.41 5.89
N ASP A 51 33.75 -18.01 4.81
CA ASP A 51 35.14 -18.42 4.59
C ASP A 51 36.11 -17.22 4.57
N ASN A 52 36.77 -17.03 5.72
CA ASN A 52 38.07 -16.38 5.91
C ASN A 52 38.25 -14.95 5.40
N LEU A 53 37.94 -13.93 6.22
CA LEU A 53 38.50 -12.59 5.99
C LEU A 53 38.65 -11.66 7.20
N ASP A 54 38.75 -12.15 8.43
CA ASP A 54 39.02 -11.25 9.59
C ASP A 54 40.42 -10.63 9.57
N LEU A 55 41.38 -11.20 8.83
CA LEU A 55 42.78 -10.73 8.85
C LEU A 55 43.25 -9.94 7.61
N LYS A 56 42.41 -9.75 6.59
CA LYS A 56 42.75 -8.92 5.40
C LYS A 56 41.85 -7.70 5.19
N LEU A 57 40.68 -7.64 5.84
CA LEU A 57 39.77 -6.49 5.73
C LEU A 57 40.28 -5.27 6.48
N GLU A 58 40.92 -5.42 7.65
CA GLU A 58 41.34 -4.27 8.44
C GLU A 58 42.44 -3.43 7.77
N GLN A 59 43.35 -4.06 7.01
CA GLN A 59 44.41 -3.36 6.26
C GLN A 59 43.93 -2.77 4.94
N ILE A 60 42.97 -3.41 4.26
CA ILE A 60 42.41 -2.89 3.00
C ILE A 60 41.43 -1.73 3.29
N VAL A 61 40.66 -1.80 4.38
CA VAL A 61 39.73 -0.74 4.78
C VAL A 61 40.49 0.53 5.22
N LYS A 62 41.58 0.41 5.99
CA LYS A 62 42.43 1.56 6.37
C LYS A 62 43.07 2.26 5.17
N ASN A 63 43.47 1.51 4.13
CA ASN A 63 44.10 2.10 2.94
C ASN A 63 43.11 2.63 1.87
N LYS A 64 41.85 2.16 1.86
CA LYS A 64 40.84 2.60 0.88
C LYS A 64 39.92 3.73 1.38
N ILE A 65 39.81 3.90 2.71
CA ILE A 65 39.06 5.01 3.32
C ILE A 65 39.81 6.34 3.15
N ASN A 66 41.15 6.35 3.26
CA ASN A 66 41.93 7.60 3.12
C ASN A 66 42.02 8.15 1.69
N THR A 67 41.60 7.40 0.67
CA THR A 67 41.63 7.84 -0.74
C THR A 67 40.26 8.11 -1.34
N SER A 68 39.16 7.73 -0.68
CA SER A 68 37.79 7.96 -1.20
C SER A 68 36.99 9.05 -0.47
N ILE A 69 37.50 9.60 0.63
CA ILE A 69 36.84 10.72 1.34
C ILE A 69 37.28 12.10 0.80
N ASN A 70 38.43 12.22 0.14
CA ASN A 70 38.94 13.52 -0.31
C ASN A 70 38.54 13.96 -1.74
N ASN A 71 37.66 13.25 -2.45
CA ASN A 71 37.28 13.65 -3.82
C ASN A 71 35.78 13.48 -4.15
N LYS A 72 34.89 13.79 -3.20
CA LYS A 72 33.47 14.00 -3.52
C LYS A 72 32.79 15.05 -2.65
N GLN A 73 33.49 16.15 -2.38
CA GLN A 73 32.83 17.45 -2.20
C GLN A 73 32.62 18.06 -3.60
N ASN A 74 31.60 17.59 -4.31
CA ASN A 74 30.94 18.41 -5.33
C ASN A 74 29.49 18.53 -4.89
N ASN A 75 29.09 19.78 -4.67
CA ASN A 75 27.80 20.22 -4.14
C ASN A 75 26.60 19.52 -4.79
N PHE A 76 26.13 18.40 -4.24
CA PHE A 76 24.75 17.96 -4.45
C PHE A 76 23.87 18.74 -3.48
N ASN A 77 23.24 19.82 -3.98
CA ASN A 77 22.20 20.51 -3.24
C ASN A 77 21.05 19.51 -3.03
N ILE A 78 20.73 19.17 -1.79
CA ILE A 78 19.56 18.34 -1.45
C ILE A 78 18.32 19.19 -1.77
N THR A 79 17.85 19.17 -3.01
CA THR A 79 16.79 20.08 -3.45
C THR A 79 15.37 19.60 -3.13
N ASN A 80 15.11 18.29 -3.05
CA ASN A 80 13.75 17.79 -2.82
C ASN A 80 13.68 16.46 -2.05
N ARG A 81 12.63 16.31 -1.24
CA ARG A 81 12.28 15.06 -0.54
C ARG A 81 10.85 14.67 -0.88
N LYS A 82 10.62 13.42 -1.29
CA LYS A 82 9.28 12.89 -1.55
C LYS A 82 9.09 11.53 -0.88
N THR A 83 7.89 11.31 -0.36
CA THR A 83 7.53 10.04 0.28
C THR A 83 6.64 9.24 -0.67
N PHE A 84 6.96 7.96 -0.85
CA PHE A 84 6.22 7.01 -1.65
C PHE A 84 5.81 5.81 -0.81
N TYR A 85 4.76 5.11 -1.22
CA TYR A 85 4.38 3.83 -0.61
C TYR A 85 5.01 2.69 -1.40
N ILE A 86 5.39 1.62 -0.72
CA ILE A 86 5.98 0.43 -1.36
C ILE A 86 5.12 -0.78 -1.04
N LYS A 87 4.68 -1.48 -2.09
CA LYS A 87 4.07 -2.80 -2.00
C LYS A 87 5.10 -3.90 -2.30
N GLY A 88 4.91 -5.07 -1.71
CA GLY A 88 5.79 -6.24 -1.87
C GLY A 88 6.86 -6.40 -0.78
N VAL A 89 6.81 -5.56 0.26
CA VAL A 89 7.68 -5.66 1.44
C VAL A 89 7.09 -6.71 2.38
N THR A 90 7.79 -7.82 2.60
CA THR A 90 7.29 -8.95 3.40
C THR A 90 8.14 -9.25 4.63
N CYS A 91 9.39 -8.78 4.66
CA CYS A 91 10.35 -9.09 5.73
C CYS A 91 11.23 -7.88 6.05
N VAL A 92 11.79 -7.86 7.26
CA VAL A 92 12.75 -6.84 7.74
C VAL A 92 13.94 -6.68 6.77
N SER A 93 14.36 -7.78 6.13
CA SER A 93 15.46 -7.79 5.16
C SER A 93 15.15 -7.04 3.85
N CYS A 94 13.87 -6.74 3.56
CA CYS A 94 13.52 -6.03 2.33
C CYS A 94 13.91 -4.55 2.36
N ALA A 95 13.90 -3.90 3.53
CA ALA A 95 14.23 -2.47 3.65
C ALA A 95 15.65 -2.13 3.15
N PRO A 96 16.73 -2.76 3.66
CA PRO A 96 18.09 -2.44 3.19
C PRO A 96 18.30 -2.77 1.71
N ILE A 97 17.61 -3.79 1.18
CA ILE A 97 17.68 -4.14 -0.24
C ILE A 97 17.08 -3.02 -1.10
N ILE A 98 15.89 -2.54 -0.73
CA ILE A 98 15.22 -1.45 -1.44
C ILE A 98 16.06 -0.17 -1.38
N GLU A 99 16.61 0.17 -0.21
CA GLU A 99 17.49 1.34 -0.05
C GLU A 99 18.74 1.20 -0.92
N LYS A 100 19.31 0.00 -1.00
CA LYS A 100 20.48 -0.25 -1.85
C LYS A 100 20.15 -0.10 -3.33
N ILE A 101 19.02 -0.64 -3.79
CA ILE A 101 18.57 -0.49 -5.18
C ILE A 101 18.36 0.99 -5.50
N LEU A 102 17.67 1.73 -4.62
CA LEU A 102 17.42 3.15 -4.80
C LEU A 102 18.70 3.99 -4.79
N SER A 103 19.73 3.60 -4.02
CA SER A 103 21.02 4.30 -4.00
C SER A 103 21.82 4.17 -5.29
N LEU A 104 21.51 3.17 -6.12
CA LEU A 104 22.15 2.96 -7.43
C LEU A 104 21.48 3.77 -8.55
N GLU A 105 20.31 4.34 -8.28
CA GLU A 105 19.56 5.13 -9.26
C GLU A 105 20.15 6.54 -9.42
N SER A 106 20.25 6.97 -10.68
CA SER A 106 20.71 8.31 -11.03
C SER A 106 19.79 9.37 -10.43
N GLY A 107 20.36 10.34 -9.71
CA GLY A 107 19.62 11.44 -9.09
C GLY A 107 19.09 11.14 -7.67
N VAL A 108 19.21 9.92 -7.15
CA VAL A 108 18.87 9.63 -5.74
C VAL A 108 20.07 9.96 -4.84
N VAL A 109 19.86 10.89 -3.90
CA VAL A 109 20.89 11.32 -2.93
C VAL A 109 20.84 10.45 -1.68
N SER A 110 19.63 10.15 -1.20
CA SER A 110 19.43 9.21 -0.09
C SER A 110 18.02 8.63 -0.09
N SER A 111 17.87 7.41 0.45
CA SER A 111 16.58 6.76 0.61
C SER A 111 16.48 6.10 1.99
N LYS A 112 15.37 6.29 2.69
CA LYS A 112 15.09 5.62 3.97
C LYS A 112 13.72 4.95 3.92
N VAL A 113 13.70 3.63 4.12
CA VAL A 113 12.52 2.78 4.08
C VAL A 113 12.03 2.55 5.50
N ASN A 114 10.73 2.78 5.72
CA ASN A 114 10.06 2.47 6.96
C ASN A 114 9.10 1.29 6.72
N LEU A 115 9.50 0.11 7.19
CA LEU A 115 8.77 -1.16 7.08
C LEU A 115 7.36 -1.08 7.69
N ILE A 116 7.24 -0.48 8.87
CA ILE A 116 5.97 -0.42 9.63
C ILE A 116 4.92 0.40 8.87
N SER A 117 5.35 1.49 8.23
CA SER A 117 4.46 2.39 7.50
C SER A 117 4.38 2.11 6.00
N GLU A 118 5.09 1.09 5.51
CA GLU A 118 5.23 0.73 4.09
C GLU A 118 5.61 1.94 3.21
N ARG A 119 6.47 2.81 3.72
CA ARG A 119 6.86 4.06 3.06
C ARG A 119 8.35 4.12 2.81
N VAL A 120 8.73 4.70 1.68
CA VAL A 120 10.10 5.15 1.43
C VAL A 120 10.13 6.66 1.28
N LYS A 121 11.07 7.28 2.00
CA LYS A 121 11.44 8.68 1.78
C LYS A 121 12.64 8.70 0.87
N ILE A 122 12.51 9.37 -0.28
CA ILE A 122 13.58 9.52 -1.26
C ILE A 122 13.95 11.00 -1.31
N ALA A 123 15.21 11.31 -1.03
CA ALA A 123 15.83 12.59 -1.31
C ALA A 123 16.52 12.50 -2.68
N TYR A 124 16.20 13.43 -3.57
CA TYR A 124 16.68 13.38 -4.95
C TYR A 124 16.96 14.76 -5.53
N ASP A 125 17.80 14.76 -6.54
CA ASP A 125 18.09 15.91 -7.39
C ASP A 125 17.05 15.98 -8.52
N LYS A 126 16.39 17.13 -8.65
CA LYS A 126 15.27 17.31 -9.59
C LYS A 126 15.72 17.19 -11.06
N ASP A 127 16.98 17.50 -11.36
CA ASP A 127 17.49 17.53 -12.73
C ASP A 127 17.85 16.13 -13.24
N TYR A 128 18.11 15.18 -12.33
CA TYR A 128 18.58 13.83 -12.67
C TYR A 128 17.62 12.71 -12.27
N PHE A 129 16.57 13.00 -11.50
CA PHE A 129 15.64 11.99 -10.99
C PHE A 129 14.51 11.67 -11.97
N ASP A 130 14.50 10.44 -12.47
CA ASP A 130 13.41 9.88 -13.28
C ASP A 130 12.59 8.86 -12.48
N LEU A 131 11.38 9.26 -12.07
CA LEU A 131 10.47 8.42 -11.31
C LEU A 131 10.04 7.15 -12.07
N ASN A 132 9.85 7.23 -13.39
CA ASN A 132 9.37 6.09 -14.18
C ASN A 132 10.41 4.99 -14.27
N LYS A 133 11.68 5.39 -14.37
CA LYS A 133 12.83 4.48 -14.34
C LYS A 133 12.93 3.77 -12.99
N VAL A 134 12.90 4.53 -11.89
CA VAL A 134 12.95 4.00 -10.52
C VAL A 134 11.82 2.99 -10.24
N VAL A 135 10.59 3.29 -10.68
CA VAL A 135 9.44 2.38 -10.55
C VAL A 135 9.67 1.10 -11.35
N LYS A 136 10.18 1.21 -12.59
CA LYS A 136 10.43 0.07 -13.47
C LYS A 136 11.51 -0.85 -12.91
N ASP A 137 12.57 -0.27 -12.35
CA ASP A 137 13.68 -1.02 -11.80
C ASP A 137 13.30 -1.72 -10.49
N LEU A 138 12.58 -1.06 -9.58
CA LEU A 138 12.05 -1.73 -8.39
C LEU A 138 11.06 -2.85 -8.73
N LYS A 139 10.26 -2.70 -9.80
CA LYS A 139 9.33 -3.74 -10.26
C LYS A 139 10.05 -5.02 -10.68
N LYS A 140 11.26 -4.95 -11.22
CA LYS A 140 12.09 -6.13 -11.56
C LYS A 140 12.46 -6.95 -10.32
N PHE A 141 12.59 -6.28 -9.17
CA PHE A 141 12.89 -6.91 -7.89
C PHE A 141 11.62 -7.27 -7.07
N GLY A 142 10.42 -7.13 -7.66
CA GLY A 142 9.16 -7.48 -7.02
C GLY A 142 8.57 -6.38 -6.12
N TYR A 143 9.17 -5.19 -6.11
CA TYR A 143 8.67 -4.04 -5.35
C TYR A 143 7.91 -3.08 -6.24
N THR A 144 6.76 -2.61 -5.78
CA THR A 144 5.97 -1.61 -6.52
C THR A 144 5.91 -0.32 -5.73
N LEU A 145 6.51 0.73 -6.27
CA LEU A 145 6.30 2.09 -5.78
C LEU A 145 4.92 2.56 -6.18
N VAL A 146 4.08 2.77 -5.18
CA VAL A 146 2.80 3.43 -5.33
C VAL A 146 3.01 4.88 -4.94
N ILE A 147 2.91 5.76 -5.92
CA ILE A 147 2.62 7.15 -5.65
C ILE A 147 1.21 7.12 -5.08
N LYS A 148 1.07 7.33 -3.77
CA LYS A 148 -0.21 7.76 -3.24
C LYS A 148 -0.40 9.14 -3.84
N ASN A 149 -0.96 9.18 -5.05
CA ASN A 149 -1.58 10.38 -5.56
C ASN A 149 -2.55 10.74 -4.45
N SER A 150 -2.31 11.88 -3.84
CA SER A 150 -3.11 12.44 -2.78
C SER A 150 -4.60 12.29 -3.11
N SER A 151 -5.02 12.26 -4.38
CA SER A 151 -6.40 12.05 -4.81
C SER A 151 -7.18 10.90 -4.15
N GLU A 152 -6.61 9.71 -3.95
CA GLU A 152 -7.43 8.56 -3.45
C GLU A 152 -7.54 8.49 -1.93
N ASP A 153 -6.70 9.21 -1.19
CA ASP A 153 -6.68 9.18 0.28
C ASP A 153 -6.89 10.56 0.93
N SER A 154 -6.72 11.65 0.16
CA SER A 154 -7.04 13.01 0.61
C SER A 154 -8.52 13.33 0.52
N GLU A 155 -9.30 12.59 -0.28
CA GLU A 155 -10.76 12.75 -0.29
C GLU A 155 -11.37 12.30 1.05
N TYR A 156 -10.76 11.30 1.70
CA TYR A 156 -11.18 10.72 2.98
C TYR A 156 -10.79 11.55 4.22
N LEU A 157 -9.96 12.59 4.06
CA LEU A 157 -9.45 13.45 5.14
C LEU A 157 -9.90 14.92 4.98
N SER A 158 -10.69 15.23 3.95
CA SER A 158 -11.30 16.54 3.80
C SER A 158 -12.39 16.78 4.86
N GLU A 159 -12.55 18.01 5.33
CA GLU A 159 -13.62 18.41 6.27
C GLU A 159 -15.03 18.03 5.74
N ASN A 160 -15.16 17.84 4.42
CA ASN A 160 -16.40 17.43 3.75
C ASN A 160 -16.67 15.92 3.77
N TYR A 161 -15.72 15.06 4.18
CA TYR A 161 -15.89 13.60 4.13
C TYR A 161 -16.88 13.08 5.17
N LEU A 162 -16.83 13.60 6.41
CA LEU A 162 -17.81 13.25 7.45
C LEU A 162 -19.21 13.74 7.06
N LEU A 163 -19.32 14.97 6.54
CA LEU A 163 -20.57 15.54 6.06
C LEU A 163 -21.15 14.70 4.92
N ARG A 164 -20.31 14.25 3.99
CA ARG A 164 -20.71 13.34 2.91
C ARG A 164 -21.26 12.02 3.43
N ILE A 165 -20.56 11.35 4.36
CA ILE A 165 -21.06 10.10 4.94
C ILE A 165 -22.37 10.34 5.68
N GLY A 166 -22.45 11.41 6.48
CA GLY A 166 -23.67 11.77 7.19
C GLY A 166 -24.84 12.02 6.23
N LEU A 167 -24.57 12.69 5.11
CA LEU A 167 -25.57 12.97 4.07
C LEU A 167 -26.00 11.69 3.34
N VAL A 168 -25.07 10.82 2.96
CA VAL A 168 -25.41 9.50 2.38
C VAL A 168 -26.26 8.68 3.34
N TRP A 169 -25.90 8.65 4.63
CA TRP A 169 -26.64 7.92 5.65
C TRP A 169 -28.05 8.49 5.82
N PHE A 170 -28.17 9.82 5.92
CA PHE A 170 -29.46 10.51 6.03
C PHE A 170 -30.37 10.22 4.84
N LEU A 171 -29.87 10.38 3.61
CA LEU A 171 -30.66 10.12 2.40
C LEU A 171 -31.02 8.62 2.27
N SER A 172 -30.10 7.71 2.62
CA SER A 172 -30.39 6.28 2.57
C SER A 172 -31.45 5.86 3.60
N MET A 173 -31.48 6.52 4.76
CA MET A 173 -32.50 6.26 5.79
C MET A 173 -33.86 6.81 5.36
N ASP A 174 -33.88 7.95 4.67
CA ASP A 174 -35.09 8.52 4.07
C ASP A 174 -35.69 7.60 2.98
N ILE A 175 -34.86 7.08 2.06
CA ILE A 175 -35.31 6.08 1.06
C ILE A 175 -35.90 4.85 1.75
N MET A 176 -35.25 4.31 2.79
CA MET A 176 -35.76 3.15 3.51
C MET A 176 -37.12 3.44 4.17
N ALA A 177 -37.30 4.65 4.72
CA ALA A 177 -38.55 5.04 5.35
C ALA A 177 -39.70 5.15 4.32
N LEU A 178 -39.42 5.65 3.13
CA LEU A 178 -40.38 5.71 2.02
C LEU A 178 -40.74 4.32 1.51
N SER A 179 -39.74 3.45 1.34
CA SER A 179 -39.91 2.08 0.85
C SER A 179 -40.76 1.20 1.78
N LEU A 180 -40.73 1.49 3.09
CA LEU A 180 -41.47 0.76 4.10
C LEU A 180 -43.00 0.75 3.84
N GLY A 181 -43.53 1.81 3.23
CA GLY A 181 -44.95 1.90 2.85
C GLY A 181 -45.36 0.86 1.80
N PHE A 182 -44.43 0.43 0.93
CA PHE A 182 -44.67 -0.63 -0.05
C PHE A 182 -44.67 -2.01 0.59
N TYR A 183 -43.72 -2.26 1.51
CA TYR A 183 -43.60 -3.56 2.16
C TYR A 183 -44.81 -3.92 3.02
N TYR A 184 -45.46 -2.92 3.62
CA TYR A 184 -46.68 -3.15 4.41
C TYR A 184 -47.98 -3.17 3.59
N GLY A 185 -47.90 -3.06 2.25
CA GLY A 185 -49.06 -3.15 1.35
C GLY A 185 -50.09 -2.03 1.50
N GLN A 186 -49.80 -1.01 2.31
CA GLN A 186 -50.77 0.02 2.69
C GLN A 186 -51.07 1.02 1.57
N LEU A 187 -50.22 1.04 0.54
CA LEU A 187 -50.32 1.92 -0.63
C LEU A 187 -50.90 1.23 -1.87
N GLU A 188 -51.23 -0.08 -1.84
CA GLU A 188 -51.74 -0.82 -3.02
C GLU A 188 -52.99 -0.18 -3.66
N ASN A 189 -53.81 0.50 -2.85
CA ASN A 189 -55.03 1.18 -3.31
C ASN A 189 -54.77 2.53 -4.02
N TYR A 190 -53.54 3.03 -4.04
CA TYR A 190 -53.18 4.34 -4.61
C TYR A 190 -52.01 4.22 -5.61
N PRO A 191 -52.26 3.71 -6.83
CA PRO A 191 -51.22 3.44 -7.83
C PRO A 191 -50.45 4.69 -8.28
N ASP A 192 -51.12 5.85 -8.27
CA ASP A 192 -50.47 7.12 -8.58
C ASP A 192 -49.40 7.46 -7.54
N ILE A 193 -49.74 7.38 -6.25
CA ILE A 193 -48.82 7.69 -5.14
C ILE A 193 -47.61 6.75 -5.16
N ILE A 194 -47.83 5.45 -5.44
CA ILE A 194 -46.76 4.47 -5.58
C ILE A 194 -45.75 4.90 -6.65
N SER A 195 -46.24 5.29 -7.81
CA SER A 195 -45.39 5.71 -8.93
C SER A 195 -44.57 6.94 -8.56
N TRP A 196 -45.19 7.95 -7.93
CA TRP A 196 -44.48 9.15 -7.45
C TRP A 196 -43.37 8.83 -6.45
N VAL A 197 -43.63 7.94 -5.49
CA VAL A 197 -42.62 7.54 -4.50
C VAL A 197 -41.45 6.81 -5.19
N ILE A 198 -41.70 5.89 -6.13
CA ILE A 198 -40.63 5.21 -6.87
C ILE A 198 -39.77 6.19 -7.67
N TYR A 199 -40.37 7.23 -8.29
CA TYR A 199 -39.60 8.27 -8.98
C TYR A 199 -38.71 9.07 -8.02
N ILE A 200 -39.21 9.38 -6.82
CA ILE A 200 -38.44 10.05 -5.77
C ILE A 200 -37.28 9.16 -5.32
N GLU A 201 -37.53 7.88 -5.04
CA GLU A 201 -36.49 6.91 -4.68
C GLU A 201 -35.42 6.77 -5.76
N ALA A 202 -35.83 6.68 -7.04
CA ALA A 202 -34.91 6.62 -8.17
C ALA A 202 -34.01 7.87 -8.24
N PHE A 203 -34.59 9.07 -8.01
CA PHE A 203 -33.84 10.33 -7.97
C PHE A 203 -32.83 10.36 -6.83
N LEU A 204 -33.25 10.03 -5.59
CA LEU A 204 -32.37 10.01 -4.43
C LEU A 204 -31.28 8.93 -4.57
N ALA A 205 -31.63 7.73 -5.02
CA ALA A 205 -30.67 6.65 -5.24
C ALA A 205 -29.62 7.01 -6.30
N THR A 206 -30.04 7.70 -7.37
CA THR A 206 -29.11 8.22 -8.39
C THR A 206 -28.14 9.23 -7.79
N LEU A 207 -28.65 10.16 -6.97
CA LEU A 207 -27.83 11.16 -6.26
C LEU A 207 -26.84 10.50 -5.29
N ILE A 208 -27.26 9.45 -4.57
CA ILE A 208 -26.39 8.69 -3.68
C ILE A 208 -25.34 7.92 -4.47
N ILE A 209 -25.71 7.13 -5.48
CA ILE A 209 -24.79 6.18 -6.14
C ILE A 209 -23.83 6.92 -7.09
N PHE A 210 -24.36 7.76 -7.98
CA PHE A 210 -23.57 8.44 -9.01
C PHE A 210 -23.06 9.82 -8.59
N GLY A 211 -23.59 10.40 -7.52
CA GLY A 211 -23.03 11.61 -6.91
C GLY A 211 -22.11 11.25 -5.75
N LEU A 212 -22.71 10.95 -4.60
CA LEU A 212 -21.98 10.76 -3.34
C LEU A 212 -21.18 9.45 -3.28
N GLY A 213 -21.53 8.44 -4.06
CA GLY A 213 -20.86 7.14 -4.16
C GLY A 213 -19.85 7.08 -5.32
N PHE A 214 -19.75 8.12 -6.15
CA PHE A 214 -18.97 8.08 -7.39
C PHE A 214 -17.50 7.67 -7.22
N PRO A 215 -16.73 8.19 -6.24
CA PRO A 215 -15.33 7.79 -6.04
C PRO A 215 -15.19 6.30 -5.74
N PHE A 216 -16.19 5.70 -5.10
CA PHE A 216 -16.22 4.28 -4.83
C PHE A 216 -16.36 3.47 -6.12
N LEU A 217 -17.31 3.84 -6.98
CA LEU A 217 -17.50 3.22 -8.29
C LEU A 217 -16.25 3.41 -9.18
N LYS A 218 -15.67 4.61 -9.17
CA LYS A 218 -14.43 4.91 -9.92
C LYS A 218 -13.27 4.04 -9.44
N SER A 219 -13.07 3.92 -8.13
CA SER A 219 -12.04 3.06 -7.52
C SER A 219 -12.22 1.61 -7.94
N ALA A 220 -13.45 1.09 -7.86
CA ALA A 220 -13.79 -0.27 -8.29
C ALA A 220 -13.50 -0.51 -9.78
N PHE A 221 -13.89 0.44 -10.64
CA PHE A 221 -13.68 0.33 -12.09
C PHE A 221 -12.19 0.30 -12.45
N VAL A 222 -11.39 1.20 -11.88
CA VAL A 222 -9.94 1.24 -12.09
C VAL A 222 -9.26 -0.04 -11.60
N LYS A 223 -9.68 -0.59 -10.45
CA LYS A 223 -9.09 -1.84 -9.90
C LYS A 223 -9.47 -3.07 -10.71
N ALA A 224 -10.72 -3.14 -11.16
CA ALA A 224 -11.20 -4.19 -12.05
C ALA A 224 -10.42 -4.20 -13.39
N LEU A 225 -10.23 -3.03 -14.01
CA LEU A 225 -9.42 -2.90 -15.24
C LEU A 225 -7.99 -3.38 -15.06
N ASN A 226 -7.40 -3.16 -13.88
CA ASN A 226 -6.06 -3.61 -13.54
C ASN A 226 -5.98 -5.07 -13.07
N LYS A 227 -7.05 -5.86 -13.25
CA LYS A 227 -7.17 -7.27 -12.83
C LYS A 227 -6.92 -7.49 -11.33
N GLN A 228 -7.21 -6.48 -10.50
CA GLN A 228 -7.12 -6.57 -9.05
C GLN A 228 -8.52 -6.50 -8.47
N LEU A 229 -9.07 -7.66 -8.08
CA LEU A 229 -10.36 -7.71 -7.41
C LEU A 229 -10.21 -7.20 -5.97
N SER A 230 -10.93 -6.13 -5.65
CA SER A 230 -11.01 -5.55 -4.30
C SER A 230 -12.41 -5.70 -3.71
N MET A 231 -12.55 -5.47 -2.41
CA MET A 231 -13.85 -5.36 -1.75
C MET A 231 -14.79 -4.38 -2.49
N GLU A 232 -14.25 -3.30 -3.04
CA GLU A 232 -15.04 -2.29 -3.76
C GLU A 232 -15.59 -2.81 -5.09
N SER A 233 -14.88 -3.76 -5.72
CA SER A 233 -15.29 -4.35 -7.00
C SER A 233 -16.58 -5.16 -6.83
N LEU A 234 -16.65 -6.01 -5.81
CA LEU A 234 -17.82 -6.84 -5.54
C LEU A 234 -19.03 -5.99 -5.14
N VAL A 235 -18.81 -5.04 -4.22
CA VAL A 235 -19.87 -4.14 -3.75
C VAL A 235 -20.42 -3.28 -4.90
N SER A 236 -19.55 -2.66 -5.69
CA SER A 236 -20.00 -1.80 -6.80
C SER A 236 -20.79 -2.58 -7.83
N PHE A 237 -20.39 -3.82 -8.12
CA PHE A 237 -21.14 -4.68 -9.04
C PHE A 237 -22.54 -5.01 -8.50
N GLY A 238 -22.66 -5.34 -7.22
CA GLY A 238 -23.95 -5.60 -6.56
C GLY A 238 -24.87 -4.37 -6.58
N THR A 239 -24.36 -3.21 -6.16
CA THR A 239 -25.11 -1.94 -6.17
C THR A 239 -25.56 -1.55 -7.57
N LEU A 240 -24.69 -1.65 -8.57
CA LEU A 240 -25.04 -1.33 -9.95
C LEU A 240 -26.11 -2.29 -10.48
N THR A 241 -25.99 -3.59 -10.18
CA THR A 241 -26.98 -4.59 -10.60
C THR A 241 -28.35 -4.27 -10.02
N ALA A 242 -28.43 -3.99 -8.71
CA ALA A 242 -29.68 -3.62 -8.04
C ALA A 242 -30.28 -2.32 -8.61
N TYR A 243 -29.44 -1.30 -8.84
CA TYR A 243 -29.89 -0.03 -9.41
C TYR A 243 -30.43 -0.17 -10.84
N PHE A 244 -29.72 -0.89 -11.72
CA PHE A 244 -30.16 -1.08 -13.10
C PHE A 244 -31.41 -1.95 -13.19
N TYR A 245 -31.50 -2.99 -12.36
CA TYR A 245 -32.72 -3.79 -12.25
C TYR A 245 -33.91 -2.92 -11.82
N SER A 246 -33.75 -2.11 -10.78
CA SER A 246 -34.80 -1.22 -10.27
C SER A 246 -35.24 -0.20 -11.32
N THR A 247 -34.29 0.33 -12.08
CA THR A 247 -34.58 1.28 -13.17
C THR A 247 -35.35 0.61 -14.31
N TRP A 248 -34.98 -0.62 -14.67
CA TRP A 248 -35.73 -1.39 -15.65
C TRP A 248 -37.14 -1.74 -15.16
N ALA A 249 -37.29 -2.12 -13.89
CA ALA A 249 -38.57 -2.44 -13.25
C ALA A 249 -39.50 -1.22 -13.21
N MET A 250 -38.97 -0.06 -12.80
CA MET A 250 -39.67 1.24 -12.81
C MET A 250 -40.20 1.58 -14.21
N LEU A 251 -39.38 1.46 -15.25
CA LEU A 251 -39.79 1.74 -16.64
C LEU A 251 -40.89 0.78 -17.15
N LYS A 252 -41.04 -0.39 -16.52
CA LYS A 252 -42.10 -1.36 -16.81
C LYS A 252 -43.33 -1.20 -15.91
N GLY A 253 -43.35 -0.18 -15.03
CA GLY A 253 -44.43 0.05 -14.08
C GLY A 253 -44.51 -1.04 -13.00
N ARG A 254 -43.41 -1.75 -12.73
CA ARG A 254 -43.35 -2.73 -11.65
C ARG A 254 -43.00 -2.04 -10.33
N THR A 255 -43.59 -2.53 -9.26
CA THR A 255 -43.34 -2.06 -7.89
C THR A 255 -42.16 -2.77 -7.21
N ASP A 256 -41.66 -3.85 -7.81
CA ASP A 256 -40.52 -4.63 -7.31
C ASP A 256 -39.19 -3.90 -7.59
N VAL A 257 -38.97 -2.80 -6.89
CA VAL A 257 -37.74 -1.99 -6.97
C VAL A 257 -36.87 -2.20 -5.73
N TYR A 258 -35.56 -1.99 -5.88
CA TYR A 258 -34.53 -2.25 -4.88
C TYR A 258 -33.59 -1.04 -4.70
N TYR A 259 -34.11 0.17 -4.92
CA TYR A 259 -33.33 1.40 -4.80
C TYR A 259 -32.80 1.60 -3.37
N ASP A 260 -33.59 1.25 -2.37
CA ASP A 260 -33.28 1.22 -0.94
C ASP A 260 -32.08 0.33 -0.62
N THR A 261 -32.06 -0.90 -1.15
CA THR A 261 -30.97 -1.85 -0.91
C THR A 261 -29.67 -1.35 -1.55
N ALA A 262 -29.75 -0.80 -2.77
CA ALA A 262 -28.59 -0.25 -3.47
C ALA A 262 -27.99 0.94 -2.71
N SER A 263 -28.83 1.86 -2.21
CA SER A 263 -28.38 3.00 -1.41
C SER A 263 -27.81 2.58 -0.05
N MET A 264 -28.47 1.64 0.63
CA MET A 264 -28.04 1.18 1.96
C MET A 264 -26.71 0.45 1.92
N ILE A 265 -26.45 -0.34 0.87
CA ILE A 265 -25.15 -0.98 0.66
C ILE A 265 -24.03 0.07 0.56
N ILE A 266 -24.25 1.14 -0.21
CA ILE A 266 -23.26 2.22 -0.33
C ILE A 266 -23.06 2.94 1.01
N ALA A 267 -24.13 3.23 1.74
CA ALA A 267 -24.07 3.87 3.05
C ALA A 267 -23.26 3.05 4.06
N LEU A 268 -23.54 1.75 4.18
CA LEU A 268 -22.85 0.85 5.11
C LEU A 268 -21.37 0.68 4.76
N VAL A 269 -21.04 0.59 3.47
CA VAL A 269 -19.64 0.42 3.04
C VAL A 269 -18.83 1.70 3.27
N LEU A 270 -19.42 2.87 3.04
CA LEU A 270 -18.80 4.16 3.37
C LEU A 270 -18.56 4.30 4.88
N LEU A 271 -19.55 3.92 5.70
CA LEU A 271 -19.41 3.89 7.16
C LEU A 271 -18.31 2.91 7.60
N GLY A 272 -18.29 1.69 7.04
CA GLY A 272 -17.28 0.68 7.34
C GLY A 272 -15.86 1.17 7.04
N LYS A 273 -15.65 1.78 5.87
CA LYS A 273 -14.37 2.40 5.52
C LYS A 273 -13.98 3.53 6.47
N PHE A 274 -14.94 4.33 6.92
CA PHE A 274 -14.68 5.37 7.90
C PHE A 274 -14.18 4.78 9.24
N LEU A 275 -14.84 3.73 9.74
CA LEU A 275 -14.43 3.03 10.96
C LEU A 275 -13.06 2.37 10.80
N GLU A 276 -12.80 1.75 9.66
CA GLU A 276 -11.51 1.13 9.33
C GLU A 276 -10.38 2.17 9.33
N ASN A 277 -10.57 3.29 8.62
CA ASN A 277 -9.59 4.37 8.54
C ASN A 277 -9.35 5.04 9.90
N SER A 278 -10.42 5.28 10.66
CA SER A 278 -10.33 5.85 12.01
C SER A 278 -9.51 4.95 12.95
N SER A 279 -9.77 3.63 12.90
CA SER A 279 -9.07 2.65 13.73
C SER A 279 -7.58 2.56 13.37
N LYS A 280 -7.26 2.50 12.05
CA LYS A 280 -5.87 2.48 11.56
C LYS A 280 -5.12 3.78 11.89
N SER A 281 -5.79 4.93 11.78
CA SER A 281 -5.21 6.24 12.09
C SER A 281 -4.81 6.34 13.55
N LYS A 282 -5.69 5.96 14.49
CA LYS A 282 -5.40 5.96 15.93
C LYS A 282 -4.21 5.06 16.29
N ALA A 283 -4.20 3.82 15.78
CA ALA A 283 -3.10 2.89 16.00
C ALA A 283 -1.75 3.45 15.48
N SER A 284 -1.76 4.03 14.27
CA SER A 284 -0.58 4.64 13.67
C SER A 284 -0.06 5.83 14.48
N GLN A 285 -0.95 6.66 15.01
CA GLN A 285 -0.58 7.80 15.87
C GLN A 285 0.07 7.35 17.17
N THR A 286 -0.45 6.30 17.82
CA THR A 286 0.15 5.75 19.05
C THR A 286 1.56 5.21 18.78
N ILE A 287 1.73 4.43 17.71
CA ILE A 287 3.05 3.95 17.29
C ILE A 287 4.01 5.12 17.04
N LYS A 288 3.53 6.18 16.36
CA LYS A 288 4.32 7.39 16.10
C LYS A 288 4.71 8.11 17.39
N LYS A 289 3.82 8.17 18.39
CA LYS A 289 4.12 8.73 19.71
C LYS A 289 5.19 7.91 20.43
N LEU A 290 5.11 6.58 20.41
CA LEU A 290 6.12 5.69 20.98
C LEU A 290 7.49 5.86 20.31
N LEU A 291 7.53 5.92 18.97
CA LEU A 291 8.76 6.19 18.23
C LEU A 291 9.37 7.56 18.55
N ASN A 292 8.53 8.57 18.81
CA ASN A 292 8.99 9.90 19.20
C ASN A 292 9.46 10.01 20.65
N LEU A 293 9.10 9.06 21.52
CA LEU A 293 9.56 8.98 22.91
C LEU A 293 10.97 8.36 23.04
N GLY A 294 11.48 7.74 21.97
CA GLY A 294 12.87 7.27 21.94
C GLY A 294 13.85 8.45 22.08
N ALA A 295 14.93 8.24 22.84
CA ALA A 295 15.98 9.22 22.99
C ALA A 295 16.61 9.52 21.63
N LYS A 296 16.69 10.80 21.27
CA LYS A 296 17.28 11.25 19.99
C LYS A 296 18.75 11.62 20.10
N THR A 297 19.20 11.88 21.33
CA THR A 297 20.56 12.31 21.65
C THR A 297 21.09 11.50 22.83
N ALA A 298 22.38 11.23 22.83
CA ALA A 298 23.09 10.66 23.95
C ALA A 298 24.23 11.59 24.36
N THR A 299 24.50 11.66 25.66
CA THR A 299 25.71 12.33 26.17
C THR A 299 26.75 11.26 26.42
N ILE A 300 27.91 11.38 25.76
CA ILE A 300 29.06 10.49 25.95
C ILE A 300 30.20 11.26 26.62
N ILE A 301 31.05 10.53 27.33
CA ILE A 301 32.27 11.10 27.92
C ILE A 301 33.44 10.70 27.03
N LYS A 302 34.12 11.70 26.44
CA LYS A 302 35.28 11.50 25.58
C LYS A 302 36.40 12.44 26.03
N ASN A 303 37.59 11.91 26.30
CA ASN A 303 38.72 12.71 26.81
C ASN A 303 38.39 13.55 28.06
N ASN A 304 37.60 13.01 28.99
CA ASN A 304 37.17 13.69 30.22
C ASN A 304 36.30 14.95 30.00
N GLN A 305 35.73 15.12 28.80
CA GLN A 305 34.74 16.14 28.47
C GLN A 305 33.43 15.46 28.04
N GLU A 306 32.31 16.07 28.42
CA GLU A 306 30.99 15.63 27.99
C GLU A 306 30.69 16.16 26.59
N GLU A 307 30.35 15.27 25.66
CA GLU A 307 29.97 15.62 24.29
C GLU A 307 28.60 15.00 23.98
N GLN A 308 27.70 15.82 23.44
CA GLN A 308 26.34 15.37 23.09
C GLN A 308 26.33 14.97 21.62
N ILE A 309 25.95 13.73 21.34
CA ILE A 309 25.91 13.14 19.99
C ILE A 309 24.51 12.62 19.67
N GLU A 310 24.19 12.44 18.38
CA GLU A 310 22.95 11.79 17.96
C GLU A 310 22.98 10.30 18.39
N ILE A 311 21.82 9.75 18.74
CA ILE A 311 21.72 8.37 19.24
C ILE A 311 22.22 7.35 18.20
N GLU A 312 22.13 7.67 16.90
CA GLU A 312 22.64 6.85 15.80
C GLU A 312 24.17 6.76 15.74
N ASP A 313 24.89 7.71 16.33
CA ASP A 313 26.37 7.79 16.30
C ASP A 313 27.03 7.10 17.51
N VAL A 314 26.23 6.60 18.46
CA VAL A 314 26.72 5.88 19.65
C VAL A 314 27.13 4.45 19.25
N GLN A 315 28.39 4.11 19.47
CA GLN A 315 28.93 2.75 19.24
C GLN A 315 28.99 1.96 20.55
N VAL A 316 28.73 0.64 20.48
CA VAL A 316 28.78 -0.31 21.61
C VAL A 316 30.21 -0.74 21.90
#